data_AF-A0A6J8AZ49-F1
#
_entry.id   AF-A0A6J8AZ49-F1
#
_cell.length_a   1.000
_cell.length_b   1.000
_cell.length_c   1.000
_cell.angle_alpha   90.00
_cell.angle_beta   90.00
_cell.angle_gamma   90.00
#
_symmetry.space_group_name_H-M   'P 1'
#
loop_
_entity.id
_entity.type
_entity.pdbx_description
1 polymer ?
#
loop_
_entity_poly.entity_id
_entity_poly.type
_entity_poly.pdbx_seq_one_letter_code
_entity_poly.pdbx_strand_id
1 'polypeptide(L)'
;MDSGSIVYMYKNVLHQTEIVDILTNPETSRTLNVPPYKPKANEVYLFQTGADDWKCDQYLRINNGTKSVTIGNDVLKKHFFKIRLPGTTDNTNGRKRPVGSLQFKKTAYSFKSNKSLILVHYEGDEKVYVPVGHGNSKSPPPSIHALLLLY
;
A
#
# COMPACT_ATOMS: atom_id res chain seq x y z
N MET A 1 -8.60 -15.51 10.19
CA MET A 1 -9.87 -15.21 9.51
C MET A 1 -9.53 -14.33 8.33
N ASP A 2 -9.61 -14.87 7.12
CA ASP A 2 -9.55 -14.05 5.91
C ASP A 2 -10.85 -13.24 5.85
N SER A 3 -10.78 -12.00 6.30
CA SER A 3 -11.86 -11.04 6.06
C SER A 3 -11.83 -10.74 4.56
N GLY A 4 -12.54 -11.55 3.78
CA GLY A 4 -12.60 -11.47 2.33
C GLY A 4 -12.87 -10.03 1.90
N SER A 5 -11.85 -9.37 1.38
CA SER A 5 -11.96 -7.98 0.94
C SER A 5 -12.75 -7.96 -0.36
N ILE A 6 -13.80 -7.14 -0.40
CA ILE A 6 -14.63 -6.98 -1.60
C ILE A 6 -13.87 -6.10 -2.59
N VAL A 7 -13.45 -6.69 -3.70
CA VAL A 7 -12.89 -5.95 -4.83
C VAL A 7 -14.02 -5.18 -5.51
N TYR A 8 -13.86 -3.87 -5.66
CA TYR A 8 -14.87 -3.03 -6.32
C TYR A 8 -14.95 -3.37 -7.82
N MET A 9 -13.79 -3.45 -8.48
CA MET A 9 -13.65 -3.96 -9.86
C MET A 9 -12.20 -4.36 -10.16
N TYR A 10 -12.00 -5.05 -11.27
CA TYR A 10 -10.66 -5.34 -11.83
C TYR A 10 -10.42 -4.48 -13.06
N LYS A 11 -9.34 -3.70 -13.08
CA LYS A 11 -8.99 -2.82 -14.20
C LYS A 11 -7.50 -2.52 -14.29
N ASN A 12 -6.95 -2.61 -15.50
CA ASN A 12 -5.55 -2.27 -15.77
C ASN A 12 -5.33 -0.75 -15.77
N VAL A 13 -6.18 -0.01 -16.48
CA VAL A 13 -6.12 1.46 -16.56
C VAL A 13 -7.47 2.02 -16.13
N LEU A 14 -7.47 2.89 -15.13
CA LEU A 14 -8.67 3.53 -14.63
C LEU A 14 -8.76 4.97 -15.16
N HIS A 15 -9.77 5.25 -15.99
CA HIS A 15 -9.92 6.55 -16.62
C HIS A 15 -10.51 7.58 -15.65
N GLN A 16 -10.24 8.86 -15.89
CA GLN A 16 -10.71 9.93 -15.01
C GLN A 16 -12.23 10.01 -14.91
N THR A 17 -12.95 9.79 -16.01
CA THR A 17 -14.42 9.75 -16.03
C THR A 17 -14.94 8.70 -15.06
N GLU A 18 -14.38 7.49 -15.12
CA GLU A 18 -14.78 6.38 -14.24
C GLU A 18 -14.48 6.66 -12.78
N ILE A 19 -13.32 7.28 -12.48
CA ILE A 19 -12.98 7.69 -11.12
C ILE A 19 -14.03 8.66 -10.58
N VAL A 20 -14.41 9.65 -11.39
CA VAL A 20 -15.42 10.65 -11.03
C VAL A 20 -16.79 9.98 -10.85
N ASP A 21 -17.18 9.10 -11.77
CA ASP A 21 -18.47 8.40 -11.73
C ASP A 21 -18.59 7.54 -10.46
N ILE A 22 -17.55 6.78 -10.12
CA ILE A 22 -17.52 5.93 -8.92
C ILE A 22 -17.55 6.76 -7.64
N LEU A 23 -16.80 7.87 -7.59
CA LEU A 23 -16.73 8.70 -6.39
C LEU A 23 -17.97 9.59 -6.21
N THR A 24 -18.72 9.87 -7.28
CA THR A 24 -19.98 10.64 -7.21
C THR A 24 -21.18 9.74 -6.94
N ASN A 25 -21.19 8.51 -7.48
CA ASN A 25 -22.27 7.54 -7.33
C ASN A 25 -21.73 6.19 -6.82
N PRO A 26 -21.24 6.13 -5.56
CA PRO A 26 -20.60 4.93 -5.04
C PRO A 26 -21.59 3.77 -4.87
N GLU A 27 -21.20 2.57 -5.32
CA GLU A 27 -21.92 1.34 -5.00
C GLU A 27 -21.59 0.94 -3.55
N THR A 28 -22.43 1.36 -2.61
CA THR A 28 -22.17 1.23 -1.16
C THR A 28 -22.04 -0.20 -0.67
N SER A 29 -22.61 -1.18 -1.37
CA SER A 29 -22.45 -2.62 -1.05
C SER A 29 -21.01 -3.13 -1.26
N ARG A 30 -20.18 -2.38 -1.99
CA ARG A 30 -18.77 -2.72 -2.28
C ARG A 30 -17.77 -1.83 -1.55
N THR A 31 -18.22 -1.02 -0.60
CA THR A 31 -17.31 -0.20 0.22
C THR A 31 -16.67 -1.03 1.31
N LEU A 32 -15.40 -0.74 1.59
CA LEU A 32 -14.63 -1.38 2.64
C LEU A 32 -14.31 -0.38 3.76
N ASN A 33 -14.32 -0.88 4.98
CA ASN A 33 -13.85 -0.16 6.17
C ASN A 33 -12.48 -0.67 6.64
N VAL A 34 -12.03 -1.80 6.10
CA VAL A 34 -10.77 -2.45 6.45
C VAL A 34 -9.91 -2.60 5.18
N PRO A 35 -8.63 -2.23 5.22
CA PRO A 35 -7.74 -2.37 4.06
C PRO A 35 -7.54 -3.84 3.67
N PRO A 36 -7.43 -4.15 2.35
CA PRO A 36 -7.17 -5.50 1.87
C PRO A 36 -5.77 -5.95 2.26
N TYR A 37 -5.64 -7.25 2.52
CA TYR A 37 -4.35 -7.89 2.76
C TYR A 37 -3.67 -8.20 1.43
N LYS A 38 -2.54 -7.54 1.15
CA LYS A 38 -1.72 -7.77 -0.06
C LYS A 38 -2.55 -7.79 -1.37
N PRO A 39 -3.26 -6.70 -1.70
CA PRO A 39 -4.00 -6.59 -2.95
C PRO A 39 -3.11 -6.85 -4.17
N LYS A 40 -3.72 -7.39 -5.22
CA LYS A 40 -3.06 -7.77 -6.47
C LYS A 40 -3.08 -6.62 -7.48
N ALA A 41 -2.25 -6.74 -8.50
CA ALA A 41 -2.33 -5.87 -9.67
C ALA A 41 -3.75 -5.84 -10.26
N ASN A 42 -4.13 -4.66 -10.75
CA ASN A 42 -5.41 -4.36 -11.38
C ASN A 42 -6.61 -4.38 -10.44
N GLU A 43 -6.45 -4.63 -9.15
CA GLU A 43 -7.57 -4.53 -8.21
C GLU A 43 -7.89 -3.07 -7.88
N VAL A 44 -9.18 -2.77 -7.84
CA VAL A 44 -9.73 -1.47 -7.44
C VAL A 44 -10.60 -1.69 -6.21
N TYR A 45 -10.42 -0.85 -5.19
CA TYR A 45 -11.15 -0.90 -3.94
C TYR A 45 -11.74 0.46 -3.62
N LEU A 46 -12.94 0.47 -3.04
CA LEU A 46 -13.60 1.69 -2.58
C LEU A 46 -13.68 1.65 -1.05
N PHE A 47 -13.22 2.70 -0.39
CA PHE A 47 -13.23 2.81 1.07
C PHE A 47 -14.15 3.92 1.52
N GLN A 48 -14.84 3.69 2.63
CA GLN A 48 -15.61 4.71 3.34
C GLN A 48 -15.06 4.83 4.77
N THR A 49 -13.97 5.57 4.95
CA THR A 49 -13.27 5.69 6.24
C THR A 49 -12.89 7.13 6.55
N GLY A 50 -13.01 7.54 7.81
CA GLY A 50 -12.52 8.84 8.28
C GLY A 50 -11.01 8.86 8.57
N ALA A 51 -10.35 7.70 8.52
CA ALA A 51 -8.96 7.50 8.89
C ALA A 51 -8.08 7.16 7.68
N ASP A 52 -6.77 7.19 7.88
CA ASP A 52 -5.76 6.84 6.88
C ASP A 52 -5.54 5.31 6.74
N ASP A 53 -6.46 4.49 7.25
CA ASP A 53 -6.34 3.03 7.33
C ASP A 53 -6.23 2.36 5.96
N TRP A 54 -6.83 2.95 4.93
CA TRP A 54 -6.70 2.53 3.54
C TRP A 54 -5.23 2.45 3.06
N LYS A 55 -4.29 3.09 3.77
CA LYS A 55 -2.85 3.02 3.47
C LYS A 55 -2.24 1.68 3.87
N CYS A 56 -2.80 0.96 4.84
CA CYS A 56 -2.23 -0.23 5.47
C CYS A 56 -2.51 -1.54 4.71
N ASP A 57 -1.96 -1.68 3.51
CA ASP A 57 -2.21 -2.83 2.61
C ASP A 57 -1.13 -3.94 2.65
N GLN A 58 -0.33 -3.96 3.72
CA GLN A 58 0.75 -4.92 3.96
C GLN A 58 1.92 -4.85 2.97
N TYR A 59 1.95 -3.83 2.13
CA TYR A 59 3.12 -3.47 1.35
C TYR A 59 3.87 -2.32 1.99
N LEU A 60 5.21 -2.37 1.95
CA LEU A 60 6.01 -1.20 2.28
C LEU A 60 5.95 -0.22 1.10
N ARG A 61 5.36 0.96 1.32
CA ARG A 61 5.17 1.96 0.26
C ARG A 61 5.91 3.26 0.58
N ILE A 62 6.29 3.99 -0.48
CA ILE A 62 6.85 5.34 -0.40
C ILE A 62 5.85 6.29 -1.07
N ASN A 63 5.47 7.37 -0.36
CA ASN A 63 4.67 8.43 -0.95
C ASN A 63 5.48 9.11 -2.08
N ASN A 64 4.93 9.14 -3.28
CA ASN A 64 5.55 9.67 -4.49
C ASN A 64 4.91 11.00 -4.93
N GLY A 65 4.13 11.64 -4.06
CA GLY A 65 3.55 12.96 -4.28
C GLY A 65 2.03 12.92 -4.42
N THR A 66 1.46 14.11 -4.61
CA THR A 66 0.02 14.32 -4.78
C THR A 66 -0.21 15.26 -5.97
N LYS A 67 -1.21 14.96 -6.79
CA LYS A 67 -1.72 15.86 -7.84
C LYS A 67 -3.18 16.20 -7.54
N SER A 68 -3.63 17.34 -8.05
CA SER A 68 -5.00 17.81 -7.91
C SER A 68 -5.54 18.19 -9.29
N VAL A 69 -6.80 17.88 -9.55
CA VAL A 69 -7.51 18.27 -10.78
C VAL A 69 -8.86 18.82 -10.40
N THR A 70 -9.21 20.01 -10.87
CA THR A 70 -10.54 20.60 -10.66
C THR A 70 -11.55 19.91 -11.58
N ILE A 71 -12.67 19.44 -11.00
CA ILE A 71 -13.78 18.79 -11.71
C ILE A 71 -15.07 19.50 -11.28
N GLY A 72 -15.67 20.27 -12.19
CA GLY A 72 -16.78 21.15 -11.85
C GLY A 72 -16.40 22.14 -10.75
N ASN A 73 -17.11 22.07 -9.62
CA ASN A 73 -16.89 22.94 -8.46
C ASN A 73 -16.06 22.29 -7.34
N ASP A 74 -15.48 21.11 -7.58
CA ASP A 74 -14.68 20.38 -6.59
C ASP A 74 -13.29 20.03 -7.14
N VAL A 75 -12.42 19.52 -6.26
CA VAL A 75 -11.04 19.15 -6.57
C VAL A 75 -10.85 17.67 -6.30
N LEU A 76 -10.59 16.90 -7.35
CA LEU A 76 -10.15 15.52 -7.27
C LEU A 76 -8.67 15.47 -6.92
N LYS A 77 -8.33 14.88 -5.77
CA LYS A 77 -6.96 14.61 -5.33
C LYS A 77 -6.52 13.22 -5.77
N LYS A 78 -5.26 13.11 -6.21
CA LYS A 78 -4.59 11.88 -6.63
C LYS A 78 -3.32 11.71 -5.80
N HIS A 79 -3.28 10.74 -4.90
CA HIS A 79 -2.11 10.41 -4.09
C HIS A 79 -1.39 9.21 -4.71
N PHE A 80 -0.09 9.37 -4.99
CA PHE A 80 0.71 8.34 -5.65
C PHE A 80 1.63 7.65 -4.66
N PHE A 81 1.67 6.32 -4.70
CA PHE A 81 2.55 5.52 -3.87
C PHE A 81 3.31 4.51 -4.72
N LYS A 82 4.61 4.41 -4.49
CA LYS A 82 5.49 3.43 -5.14
C LYS A 82 5.88 2.34 -4.16
N ILE A 83 6.08 1.11 -4.64
CA ILE A 83 6.52 0.01 -3.79
C ILE A 83 7.96 0.26 -3.32
N ARG A 84 8.24 -0.03 -2.05
CA ARG A 84 9.60 0.02 -1.50
C ARG A 84 10.27 -1.31 -1.74
N LEU A 85 11.36 -1.29 -2.49
CA LEU A 85 12.25 -2.43 -2.71
C LEU A 85 13.44 -2.37 -1.75
N PRO A 86 14.02 -3.53 -1.40
CA PRO A 86 15.30 -3.57 -0.70
C PRO A 86 16.36 -2.82 -1.52
N GLY A 87 17.21 -2.07 -0.83
CA GLY A 87 18.30 -1.35 -1.49
C GLY A 87 19.30 -2.29 -2.13
N THR A 88 19.68 -2.02 -3.37
CA THR A 88 20.95 -2.52 -3.91
C THR A 88 22.07 -1.73 -3.22
N THR A 89 23.05 -2.44 -2.67
CA THR A 89 24.16 -1.85 -1.91
C THR A 89 24.79 -0.71 -2.71
N ASP A 90 24.93 0.49 -2.13
CA ASP A 90 26.06 1.33 -2.49
C ASP A 90 26.37 2.50 -1.53
N ASN A 91 27.66 2.79 -1.53
CA ASN A 91 28.43 3.85 -0.87
C ASN A 91 28.88 3.61 0.59
N THR A 92 30.17 3.28 0.68
CA THR A 92 31.20 3.57 1.70
C THR A 92 30.97 3.18 3.17
N ASN A 93 29.74 2.99 3.63
CA ASN A 93 29.40 2.69 5.03
C ASN A 93 28.50 1.44 5.19
N GLY A 94 28.33 0.63 4.15
CA GLY A 94 27.62 -0.66 4.20
C GLY A 94 26.09 -0.62 4.41
N ARG A 95 25.47 0.57 4.50
CA ARG A 95 24.01 0.69 4.71
C ARG A 95 23.25 0.68 3.38
N LYS A 96 22.47 -0.38 3.14
CA LYS A 96 21.56 -0.48 1.98
C LYS A 96 20.40 0.51 2.11
N ARG A 97 20.35 1.52 1.23
CA ARG A 97 19.21 2.47 1.19
C ARG A 97 18.08 1.89 0.35
N PRO A 98 16.84 1.83 0.86
CA PRO A 98 15.71 1.32 0.09
C PRO A 98 15.47 2.16 -1.15
N VAL A 99 15.07 1.51 -2.24
CA VAL A 99 14.74 2.16 -3.52
C VAL A 99 13.23 2.03 -3.75
N GLY A 100 12.59 3.08 -4.27
CA GLY A 100 11.18 3.00 -4.67
C GLY A 100 11.05 2.59 -6.13
N SER A 101 10.16 1.65 -6.44
CA SER A 101 9.87 1.19 -7.81
C SER A 101 8.44 1.52 -8.22
N LEU A 102 8.27 1.92 -9.48
CA LEU A 102 6.95 2.14 -10.10
C LEU A 102 6.37 0.86 -10.73
N GLN A 103 7.09 -0.27 -10.67
CA GLN A 103 6.61 -1.56 -11.20
C GLN A 103 5.37 -2.08 -10.48
N PHE A 104 5.15 -1.66 -9.24
CA PHE A 104 3.88 -1.86 -8.54
C PHE A 104 3.51 -0.58 -7.80
N LYS A 105 2.49 0.11 -8.31
CA LYS A 105 2.05 1.41 -7.79
C LYS A 105 0.64 1.30 -7.23
N LYS A 106 0.38 2.17 -6.27
CA LYS A 106 -0.94 2.39 -5.70
C LYS A 106 -1.29 3.85 -5.93
N THR A 107 -2.47 4.09 -6.48
CA THR A 107 -3.01 5.44 -6.61
C THR A 107 -4.29 5.52 -5.81
N ALA A 108 -4.42 6.53 -4.95
CA ALA A 108 -5.64 6.81 -4.21
C ALA A 108 -6.28 8.11 -4.69
N TYR A 109 -7.59 8.08 -4.87
CA TYR A 109 -8.40 9.17 -5.39
C TYR A 109 -9.45 9.55 -4.36
N SER A 110 -9.62 10.84 -4.12
CA SER A 110 -10.70 11.35 -3.28
C SER A 110 -11.07 12.76 -3.70
N PHE A 111 -12.32 13.15 -3.48
CA PHE A 111 -12.73 14.54 -3.65
C PHE A 111 -12.29 15.39 -2.43
N LYS A 112 -12.07 16.69 -2.64
CA LYS A 112 -11.73 17.61 -1.55
C LYS A 112 -12.93 17.81 -0.63
N SER A 113 -14.15 17.85 -1.18
CA SER A 113 -15.40 17.94 -0.42
C SER A 113 -15.70 16.67 0.40
N ASN A 114 -15.38 15.49 -0.13
CA ASN A 114 -15.62 14.20 0.52
C ASN A 114 -14.31 13.40 0.65
N LYS A 115 -13.61 13.59 1.77
CA LYS A 115 -12.34 12.91 2.05
C LYS A 115 -12.51 11.49 2.61
N SER A 116 -13.71 11.13 3.07
CA SER A 116 -13.95 9.82 3.67
C SER A 116 -14.20 8.73 2.63
N LEU A 117 -14.63 9.12 1.43
CA LEU A 117 -14.77 8.21 0.29
C LEU A 117 -13.46 8.21 -0.54
N ILE A 118 -12.79 7.06 -0.58
CA ILE A 118 -11.46 6.93 -1.18
C ILE A 118 -11.47 5.74 -2.14
N LEU A 119 -11.17 6.00 -3.41
CA LEU A 119 -10.98 4.97 -4.41
C LEU A 119 -9.49 4.65 -4.53
N VAL A 120 -9.11 3.39 -4.39
CA VAL A 120 -7.72 2.93 -4.47
C VAL A 120 -7.58 1.99 -5.64
N HIS A 121 -6.58 2.25 -6.49
CA HIS A 121 -6.25 1.41 -7.64
C HIS A 121 -4.81 0.92 -7.53
N TYR A 122 -4.63 -0.39 -7.70
CA TYR A 122 -3.34 -1.06 -7.74
C TYR A 122 -2.96 -1.38 -9.19
N GLU A 123 -1.79 -0.93 -9.63
CA GLU A 123 -1.33 -1.08 -11.01
C GLU A 123 0.08 -1.69 -11.03
N GLY A 124 0.37 -2.50 -12.05
CA GLY A 124 1.70 -3.08 -12.28
C GLY A 124 1.77 -4.57 -11.96
N ASP A 125 2.81 -5.01 -11.24
CA ASP A 125 3.04 -6.41 -10.86
C ASP A 125 3.45 -6.53 -9.39
N GLU A 126 2.56 -7.05 -8.55
CA GLU A 126 2.81 -7.19 -7.11
C GLU A 126 3.98 -8.12 -6.77
N LYS A 127 4.37 -9.02 -7.69
CA LYS A 127 5.43 -10.02 -7.47
C LYS A 127 6.82 -9.41 -7.32
N VAL A 128 7.00 -8.15 -7.73
CA VAL A 128 8.25 -7.42 -7.51
C VAL A 128 8.49 -7.10 -6.03
N TYR A 129 7.47 -7.20 -5.17
CA TYR A 129 7.62 -6.95 -3.75
C TYR A 129 8.43 -8.05 -3.06
N VAL A 130 9.51 -7.65 -2.41
CA VAL A 130 10.33 -8.54 -1.59
C VAL A 130 10.06 -8.19 -0.11
N PRO A 131 9.44 -9.09 0.67
CA PRO A 131 9.23 -8.87 2.09
C PRO A 131 10.58 -8.76 2.79
N VAL A 132 10.72 -7.75 3.64
CA VAL A 132 11.92 -7.60 4.47
C VAL A 132 11.78 -8.55 5.64
N GLY A 133 12.72 -9.49 5.79
CA GLY A 133 12.77 -10.35 6.97
C GLY A 133 12.91 -9.49 8.23
N HIS A 134 12.00 -9.63 9.19
CA HIS A 134 12.16 -9.02 10.50
C HIS A 134 13.32 -9.71 11.20
N GLY A 135 14.45 -9.00 11.32
CA GLY A 135 15.68 -9.45 11.97
C GLY A 135 15.56 -9.57 13.48
N ASN A 136 14.61 -10.36 13.96
CA ASN A 136 14.59 -10.86 15.33
C ASN A 136 15.08 -12.31 15.35
N SER A 137 16.25 -12.56 14.76
CA SER A 137 17.05 -13.70 15.20
C SER A 137 17.61 -13.33 16.56
N LYS A 138 16.83 -13.49 17.62
CA LYS A 138 17.40 -13.52 18.97
C LYS A 138 18.43 -14.64 18.95
N SER A 139 19.70 -14.30 19.08
CA SER A 139 20.73 -15.30 19.33
C SER A 139 20.28 -16.12 20.54
N PRO A 140 20.30 -17.47 20.46
CA PRO A 140 20.00 -18.28 21.63
C PRO A 140 20.98 -17.86 22.75
N PRO A 141 20.52 -17.77 24.01
CA PRO A 141 21.42 -17.51 25.12
C PRO A 141 22.51 -18.59 25.14
N PRO A 142 23.77 -18.24 25.49
CA PRO A 142 24.83 -19.24 25.60
C PRO A 142 24.40 -20.34 26.57
N SER A 143 24.47 -21.59 26.13
CA SER A 143 24.15 -22.75 26.97
C SER A 143 25.06 -22.79 28.21
N ILE A 144 24.47 -22.88 29.40
CA ILE A 144 25.15 -22.93 30.70
C ILE A 144 26.04 -24.18 30.88
N HIS A 145 26.11 -25.09 29.90
CA HIS A 145 26.91 -26.31 29.98
C HIS A 145 28.44 -26.13 29.93
N ALA A 146 28.96 -24.89 29.84
CA ALA A 146 30.40 -24.62 29.88
C ALA A 146 30.95 -24.27 31.29
N LEU A 147 30.18 -24.50 32.37
CA LEU A 147 30.57 -24.15 33.75
C LEU A 147 30.59 -25.33 34.73
N LEU A 148 30.90 -26.55 34.25
CA LEU A 148 31.17 -27.72 35.10
C LEU A 148 32.42 -28.49 34.63
N LEU A 149 33.53 -27.77 34.41
CA LEU A 149 34.86 -28.36 34.21
C LEU A 149 35.96 -27.61 34.99
N LEU A 150 35.64 -27.13 36.20
CA LEU A 150 36.63 -26.61 37.14
C LEU A 150 36.18 -26.91 38.58
N TYR A 151 36.10 -28.19 38.96
CA TYR A 151 36.32 -28.68 40.32
C TYR A 151 36.78 -30.13 40.26
#